data_AF-A0A2T2TV39-F1
#
_entry.id   AF-A0A2T2TV39-F1
#
_cell.length_a   1.000
_cell.length_b   1.000
_cell.length_c   1.000
_cell.angle_alpha   90.00
_cell.angle_beta   90.00
_cell.angle_gamma   90.00
#
_symmetry.space_group_name_H-M   'P 1'
#
loop_
_entity.id
_entity.type
_entity.pdbx_description
1 polymer ?
#
loop_
_entity_poly.entity_id
_entity_poly.type
_entity_poly.pdbx_seq_one_letter_code
_entity_poly.pdbx_strand_id
1 'polypeptide(L)'
;MAHAQISHDLLWDPAFSSRAGAENISTVHRGFSALENRYLPPRWTDENTAVKKVIGISYRMARSVLIDFPLVYMAALSQHEVFGHGAAYRHVGGHADEYVLRLPFPYGPGGGLARPSPGARLRGLEDAWMSANGVNGNLVLGQTVRDQAARRGSLRYDEALLGLAGHLNTPTYIWGTPEDGVSKIGDIASYVSGLQFYGRDRSSLTLDDLKKRALVTLADPFAWMAVRALLQDYLWRGSSSSSLWMLDIGSAKYLPSVHLSLAPFGPEVVLEHLVVRDNQLWTMEFAGVGFEANPLLSTDRLEVGTRLNFWYQPQVIPNEVRSTPESLPRELGGRIEATASVRPSSDWPVSGVVTLGYKTEGFVLGEHLDSGPLVELGLRLRRDPWE
;
A
#
# COMPACT_ATOMS: atom_id res chain seq x y z
N MET A 1 -12.46 27.31 -6.49
CA MET A 1 -12.89 26.06 -5.85
C MET A 1 -11.69 25.58 -5.04
N ALA A 2 -11.82 25.42 -3.73
CA ALA A 2 -10.73 24.90 -2.91
C ALA A 2 -10.55 23.41 -3.24
N HIS A 3 -9.39 23.05 -3.78
CA HIS A 3 -9.00 21.64 -3.88
C HIS A 3 -8.84 21.06 -2.46
N ALA A 4 -9.17 19.78 -2.24
CA ALA A 4 -8.74 19.06 -1.03
C ALA A 4 -7.29 19.37 -0.78
N GLN A 5 -7.00 19.76 0.45
CA GLN A 5 -5.70 19.45 0.99
C GLN A 5 -5.62 17.94 1.14
N ILE A 6 -4.69 17.33 0.41
CA ILE A 6 -4.31 15.93 0.64
C ILE A 6 -3.79 15.86 2.08
N SER A 7 -4.27 14.88 2.82
CA SER A 7 -3.78 14.58 4.15
C SER A 7 -2.44 13.89 4.04
N HIS A 8 -1.39 14.51 4.60
CA HIS A 8 -0.12 13.85 4.84
C HIS A 8 -0.05 13.51 6.32
N ASP A 9 -0.37 12.26 6.63
CA ASP A 9 -0.50 11.80 8.00
C ASP A 9 0.79 11.11 8.48
N LEU A 10 1.17 11.42 9.71
CA LEU A 10 2.15 10.69 10.50
C LEU A 10 1.41 10.02 11.64
N LEU A 11 1.20 8.71 11.52
CA LEU A 11 0.37 7.91 12.39
C LEU A 11 1.21 6.93 13.22
N TRP A 12 0.79 6.76 14.45
CA TRP A 12 1.26 5.73 15.35
C TRP A 12 0.09 4.82 15.72
N ASP A 13 0.32 3.51 15.66
CA ASP A 13 -0.53 2.51 16.26
C ASP A 13 0.34 1.48 17.01
N PRO A 14 -0.23 0.74 17.98
CA PRO A 14 0.55 -0.21 18.79
C PRO A 14 1.20 -1.35 17.99
N ALA A 15 0.60 -1.74 16.87
CA ALA A 15 1.09 -2.84 16.03
C ALA A 15 2.09 -2.37 14.96
N PHE A 16 2.32 -1.06 14.82
CA PHE A 16 2.90 -0.45 13.62
C PHE A 16 2.37 -1.13 12.36
N SER A 17 1.05 -1.05 12.16
CA SER A 17 0.36 -1.72 11.07
C SER A 17 0.87 -1.27 9.70
N SER A 18 0.58 -2.07 8.67
CA SER A 18 0.90 -1.69 7.29
C SER A 18 0.15 -0.42 6.88
N ARG A 19 -1.03 -0.16 7.44
CA ARG A 19 -1.80 1.06 7.17
C ARG A 19 -1.10 2.31 7.71
N ALA A 20 -0.75 2.34 9.00
CA ALA A 20 0.00 3.45 9.58
C ALA A 20 1.36 3.61 8.89
N GLY A 21 2.02 2.49 8.56
CA GLY A 21 3.26 2.46 7.79
C GLY A 21 3.13 3.12 6.42
N ALA A 22 2.06 2.83 5.68
CA ALA A 22 1.82 3.38 4.36
C ALA A 22 1.62 4.90 4.38
N GLU A 23 0.82 5.41 5.32
CA GLU A 23 0.63 6.86 5.50
C GLU A 23 1.94 7.55 5.91
N ASN A 24 2.66 6.97 6.87
CA ASN A 24 3.96 7.48 7.33
C ASN A 24 4.98 7.55 6.19
N ILE A 25 5.12 6.45 5.44
CA ILE A 25 6.09 6.33 4.35
C ILE A 25 5.73 7.28 3.22
N SER A 26 4.46 7.36 2.83
CA SER A 26 4.01 8.32 1.80
C SER A 26 4.31 9.76 2.22
N THR A 27 4.01 10.13 3.47
CA THR A 27 4.28 11.47 4.01
C THR A 27 5.76 11.81 4.07
N VAL A 28 6.59 10.89 4.58
CA VAL A 28 8.05 11.09 4.66
C VAL A 28 8.66 11.15 3.26
N HIS A 29 8.25 10.25 2.36
CA HIS A 29 8.68 10.24 0.97
C HIS A 29 8.36 11.56 0.27
N ARG A 30 7.12 12.08 0.41
CA ARG A 30 6.71 13.38 -0.11
C ARG A 30 7.67 14.49 0.33
N GLY A 31 8.05 14.51 1.61
CA GLY A 31 8.98 15.50 2.15
C GLY A 31 10.39 15.40 1.57
N PHE A 32 10.92 14.18 1.46
CA PHE A 32 12.20 13.96 0.78
C PHE A 32 12.15 14.37 -0.69
N SER A 33 11.13 13.96 -1.44
CA SER A 33 10.98 14.32 -2.86
C SER A 33 10.80 15.82 -3.06
N ALA A 34 10.16 16.53 -2.13
CA ALA A 34 10.02 17.97 -2.23
C ALA A 34 11.34 18.70 -1.93
N LEU A 35 12.08 18.26 -0.91
CA LEU A 35 13.43 18.76 -0.63
C LEU A 35 14.36 18.50 -1.82
N GLU A 36 14.31 17.30 -2.38
CA GLU A 36 15.09 16.92 -3.54
C GLU A 36 14.75 17.80 -4.74
N ASN A 37 13.47 17.99 -5.06
CA ASN A 37 13.02 18.82 -6.19
C ASN A 37 13.43 20.29 -6.06
N ARG A 38 13.66 20.78 -4.83
CA ARG A 38 14.20 22.12 -4.59
C ARG A 38 15.65 22.26 -5.03
N TYR A 39 16.47 21.23 -4.86
CA TYR A 39 17.90 21.25 -5.22
C TYR A 39 18.18 20.63 -6.60
N LEU A 40 17.33 19.71 -7.03
CA LEU A 40 17.39 18.95 -8.27
C LEU A 40 16.03 19.04 -8.96
N PRO A 41 15.74 20.13 -9.68
CA PRO A 41 14.42 20.34 -10.26
C PRO A 41 14.10 19.27 -11.33
N PRO A 42 12.83 18.85 -11.49
CA PRO A 42 12.42 17.89 -12.54
C PRO A 42 12.88 18.28 -13.96
N ARG A 43 13.08 19.58 -14.19
CA ARG A 43 13.56 20.12 -15.45
C ARG A 43 14.69 21.11 -15.17
N TRP A 44 15.88 20.78 -15.69
CA TRP A 44 17.08 21.62 -15.51
C TRP A 44 17.22 22.71 -16.59
N THR A 45 16.65 22.50 -17.78
CA THR A 45 16.77 23.46 -18.91
C THR A 45 15.42 23.69 -19.61
N ASP A 46 15.33 24.70 -20.47
CA ASP A 46 14.14 25.00 -21.28
C ASP A 46 13.85 23.95 -22.37
N GLU A 47 14.76 23.00 -22.64
CA GLU A 47 14.62 21.90 -23.62
C GLU A 47 14.07 22.32 -25.00
N ASN A 48 14.34 23.56 -25.45
CA ASN A 48 13.81 24.10 -26.71
C ASN A 48 14.57 23.66 -27.97
N THR A 49 15.65 22.90 -27.81
CA THR A 49 16.41 22.29 -28.91
C THR A 49 16.57 20.79 -28.68
N ALA A 50 16.82 20.02 -29.73
CA ALA A 50 17.02 18.57 -29.63
C ALA A 50 18.17 18.20 -28.68
N VAL A 51 19.28 18.96 -28.70
CA VAL A 51 20.42 18.72 -27.80
C VAL A 51 20.03 18.96 -26.33
N LYS A 52 19.38 20.09 -26.03
CA LYS A 52 18.90 20.36 -24.66
C LYS A 52 17.85 19.34 -24.21
N LYS A 53 17.02 18.84 -25.13
CA LYS A 53 16.05 17.78 -24.87
C LYS A 53 16.73 16.48 -24.45
N VAL A 54 17.75 16.04 -25.19
CA VAL A 54 18.55 14.85 -24.85
C VAL A 54 19.23 15.03 -23.49
N ILE A 55 19.84 16.19 -23.23
CA ILE A 55 20.45 16.49 -21.92
C ILE A 55 19.43 16.41 -20.79
N GLY A 56 18.23 17.00 -20.98
CA GLY A 56 17.17 16.96 -19.99
C GLY A 56 16.65 15.56 -19.68
N ILE A 57 16.47 14.73 -20.71
CA ILE A 57 16.11 13.31 -20.56
C ILE A 57 17.21 12.55 -19.81
N SER A 58 18.47 12.68 -20.25
CA SER A 58 19.62 12.01 -19.60
C SER A 58 19.77 12.43 -18.13
N TYR A 59 19.57 13.71 -17.82
CA TYR A 59 19.57 14.23 -16.45
C TYR A 59 18.49 13.53 -15.60
N ARG A 60 17.24 13.48 -16.06
CA ARG A 60 16.15 12.82 -15.33
C ARG A 60 16.36 11.32 -15.20
N MET A 61 16.89 10.64 -16.22
CA MET A 61 17.21 9.22 -16.15
C MET A 61 18.31 8.95 -15.11
N ALA A 62 19.39 9.74 -15.11
CA ALA A 62 20.46 9.62 -14.13
C ALA A 62 19.93 9.89 -12.71
N ARG A 63 19.15 10.95 -12.54
CA ARG A 63 18.46 11.26 -11.27
C ARG A 63 17.56 10.11 -10.82
N SER A 64 16.78 9.53 -11.73
CA SER A 64 15.89 8.41 -11.40
C SER A 64 16.66 7.19 -10.92
N VAL A 65 17.76 6.84 -11.57
CA VAL A 65 18.58 5.68 -11.21
C VAL A 65 19.37 5.91 -9.91
N LEU A 66 19.91 7.11 -9.72
CA LEU A 66 20.78 7.42 -8.59
C LEU A 66 20.02 7.87 -7.34
N ILE A 67 18.79 8.38 -7.46
CA ILE A 67 18.09 9.01 -6.33
C ILE A 67 16.65 8.50 -6.23
N ASP A 68 15.80 8.73 -7.24
CA ASP A 68 14.37 8.45 -7.13
C ASP A 68 14.12 6.94 -6.86
N PHE A 69 14.77 6.05 -7.61
CA PHE A 69 14.62 4.59 -7.46
C PHE A 69 15.17 4.08 -6.12
N PRO A 70 16.40 4.42 -5.70
CA PRO A 70 16.89 4.04 -4.37
C PRO A 70 16.00 4.53 -3.23
N LEU A 71 15.46 5.74 -3.32
CA LEU A 71 14.55 6.28 -2.30
C LEU A 71 13.25 5.48 -2.23
N VAL A 72 12.59 5.26 -3.38
CA VAL A 72 11.36 4.47 -3.45
C VAL A 72 11.58 3.03 -3.04
N TYR A 73 12.71 2.43 -3.43
CA TYR A 73 13.06 1.08 -3.04
C TYR A 73 13.18 0.94 -1.53
N MET A 74 13.86 1.88 -0.86
CA MET A 74 13.99 1.84 0.59
C MET A 74 12.65 2.11 1.30
N ALA A 75 11.80 2.97 0.72
CA ALA A 75 10.44 3.18 1.21
C ALA A 75 9.62 1.88 1.14
N ALA A 76 9.55 1.23 -0.03
CA ALA A 76 8.85 -0.04 -0.22
C ALA A 76 9.46 -1.17 0.63
N LEU A 77 10.78 -1.24 0.76
CA LEU A 77 11.42 -2.26 1.60
C LEU A 77 11.12 -2.05 3.09
N SER A 78 11.08 -0.80 3.56
CA SER A 78 10.68 -0.49 4.93
C SER A 78 9.22 -0.87 5.17
N GLN A 79 8.34 -0.58 4.20
CA GLN A 79 6.95 -1.00 4.26
C GLN A 79 6.82 -2.53 4.33
N HIS A 80 7.58 -3.25 3.49
CA HIS A 80 7.59 -4.71 3.42
C HIS A 80 8.05 -5.35 4.73
N GLU A 81 9.23 -4.99 5.21
CA GLU A 81 9.87 -5.67 6.32
C GLU A 81 9.35 -5.18 7.67
N VAL A 82 9.23 -3.86 7.86
CA VAL A 82 8.94 -3.26 9.17
C VAL A 82 7.44 -3.21 9.46
N PHE A 83 6.67 -2.72 8.49
CA PHE A 83 5.22 -2.52 8.63
C PHE A 83 4.39 -3.68 8.06
N GLY A 84 4.97 -4.53 7.23
CA GLY A 84 4.40 -5.79 6.75
C GLY A 84 4.75 -6.94 7.70
N HIS A 85 5.89 -7.59 7.51
CA HIS A 85 6.30 -8.71 8.35
C HIS A 85 6.38 -8.35 9.83
N GLY A 86 6.95 -7.19 10.16
CA GLY A 86 7.02 -6.73 11.55
C GLY A 86 5.65 -6.60 12.23
N ALA A 87 4.64 -6.11 11.51
CA ALA A 87 3.28 -6.01 12.05
C ALA A 87 2.70 -7.41 12.31
N ALA A 88 2.94 -8.35 11.41
CA ALA A 88 2.54 -9.75 11.59
C ALA A 88 3.23 -10.39 12.80
N TYR A 89 4.52 -10.13 13.02
CA TYR A 89 5.25 -10.66 14.18
C TYR A 89 4.70 -10.11 15.50
N ARG A 90 4.42 -8.81 15.56
CA ARG A 90 3.81 -8.17 16.75
C ARG A 90 2.41 -8.69 17.02
N HIS A 91 1.64 -8.97 15.97
CA HIS A 91 0.30 -9.51 16.08
C HIS A 91 0.27 -10.84 16.84
N VAL A 92 1.16 -11.78 16.50
CA VAL A 92 1.21 -13.11 17.16
C VAL A 92 1.92 -13.09 18.53
N GLY A 93 2.02 -11.91 19.16
CA GLY A 93 2.69 -11.70 20.44
C GLY A 93 4.22 -11.78 20.40
N GLY A 94 4.81 -11.80 19.21
CA GLY A 94 6.25 -11.78 18.99
C GLY A 94 6.78 -10.37 18.68
N HIS A 95 8.00 -10.33 18.14
CA HIS A 95 8.61 -9.14 17.55
C HIS A 95 9.62 -9.57 16.49
N ALA A 96 10.17 -8.62 15.74
CA ALA A 96 11.38 -8.88 14.96
C ALA A 96 12.60 -8.68 15.86
N ASP A 97 13.51 -9.66 15.88
CA ASP A 97 14.82 -9.52 16.53
C ASP A 97 15.75 -8.62 15.70
N GLU A 98 15.53 -8.59 14.38
CA GLU A 98 16.37 -7.88 13.43
C GLU A 98 15.60 -7.49 12.17
N TYR A 99 15.84 -6.26 11.72
CA TYR A 99 15.50 -5.79 10.38
C TYR A 99 16.78 -5.53 9.60
N VAL A 100 16.93 -6.19 8.46
CA VAL A 100 18.02 -5.93 7.53
C VAL A 100 17.43 -5.22 6.33
N LEU A 101 17.83 -3.97 6.09
CA LEU A 101 17.43 -3.19 4.93
C LEU A 101 18.69 -2.82 4.15
N ARG A 102 18.92 -3.44 2.99
CA ARG A 102 20.11 -3.19 2.19
C ARG A 102 19.81 -2.18 1.10
N LEU A 103 20.73 -1.24 0.92
CA LEU A 103 20.64 -0.28 -0.17
C LEU A 103 20.61 -1.02 -1.53
N PRO A 104 19.75 -0.57 -2.46
CA PRO A 104 19.66 -1.16 -3.80
C PRO A 104 20.81 -0.70 -4.68
N PHE A 105 20.89 -1.26 -5.89
CA PHE A 105 21.71 -0.72 -6.96
C PHE A 105 21.43 0.80 -7.13
N PRO A 106 22.46 1.64 -7.33
CA PRO A 106 23.88 1.30 -7.49
C PRO A 106 24.68 1.23 -6.17
N TYR A 107 24.04 1.41 -5.02
CA TYR A 107 24.70 1.55 -3.71
C TYR A 107 24.88 0.23 -2.96
N GLY A 108 24.22 -0.83 -3.40
CA GLY A 108 24.33 -2.15 -2.77
C GLY A 108 23.58 -3.24 -3.53
N PRO A 109 23.55 -4.45 -2.99
CA PRO A 109 22.91 -5.60 -3.62
C PRO A 109 21.37 -5.55 -3.53
N GLY A 110 20.80 -4.63 -2.76
CA GLY A 110 19.39 -4.65 -2.39
C GLY A 110 19.03 -5.84 -1.49
N GLY A 111 17.74 -5.98 -1.26
CA GLY A 111 17.10 -7.00 -0.45
C GLY A 111 16.90 -6.56 0.99
N GLY A 112 15.97 -7.23 1.65
CA GLY A 112 15.77 -7.11 3.08
C GLY A 112 15.30 -8.42 3.68
N LEU A 113 15.22 -8.41 5.00
CA LEU A 113 14.54 -9.44 5.76
C LEU A 113 14.14 -8.88 7.13
N ALA A 114 13.06 -9.41 7.68
CA ALA A 114 12.67 -9.28 9.07
C ALA A 114 12.77 -10.66 9.73
N ARG A 115 13.65 -10.81 10.74
CA ARG A 115 13.81 -12.06 11.50
C ARG A 115 12.84 -12.09 12.67
N PRO A 116 11.89 -13.04 12.75
CA PRO A 116 11.01 -13.15 13.90
C PRO A 116 11.78 -13.68 15.13
N SER A 117 11.39 -13.20 16.31
CA SER A 117 11.94 -13.67 17.60
C SER A 117 11.65 -15.16 17.83
N PRO A 118 12.57 -15.95 18.45
CA PRO A 118 12.35 -17.33 18.87
C PRO A 118 11.21 -17.43 19.90
N GLY A 119 9.97 -17.54 19.43
CA GLY A 119 8.79 -17.44 20.28
C GLY A 119 7.50 -17.16 19.53
N ALA A 120 7.60 -16.59 18.31
CA ALA A 120 6.48 -16.52 17.38
C ALA A 120 6.06 -17.95 16.99
N ARG A 121 5.05 -18.50 17.68
CA ARG A 121 4.53 -19.84 17.42
C ARG A 121 3.45 -19.74 16.35
N LEU A 122 3.86 -19.83 15.10
CA LEU A 122 2.95 -19.84 13.95
C LEU A 122 2.30 -21.22 13.81
N ARG A 123 0.98 -21.26 13.64
CA ARG A 123 0.25 -22.49 13.37
C ARG A 123 -0.94 -22.23 12.44
N GLY A 124 -1.03 -23.00 11.36
CA GLY A 124 -2.17 -22.92 10.44
C GLY A 124 -2.06 -21.75 9.45
N LEU A 125 -3.19 -21.15 9.11
CA LEU A 125 -3.29 -20.11 8.08
C LEU A 125 -2.60 -18.78 8.46
N GLU A 126 -2.30 -18.57 9.75
CA GLU A 126 -1.51 -17.43 10.23
C GLU A 126 -0.08 -17.43 9.65
N ASP A 127 0.49 -18.61 9.38
CA ASP A 127 1.82 -18.76 8.78
C ASP A 127 1.83 -18.27 7.32
N ALA A 128 0.77 -18.60 6.57
CA ALA A 128 0.56 -18.10 5.22
C ALA A 128 0.36 -16.58 5.24
N TRP A 129 -0.51 -16.07 6.11
CA TRP A 129 -0.71 -14.64 6.28
C TRP A 129 0.59 -13.89 6.58
N MET A 130 1.37 -14.37 7.55
CA MET A 130 2.63 -13.77 7.94
C MET A 130 3.65 -13.73 6.80
N SER A 131 3.71 -14.82 6.03
CA SER A 131 4.57 -14.91 4.83
C SER A 131 4.13 -13.91 3.75
N ALA A 132 2.83 -13.71 3.57
CA ALA A 132 2.29 -12.76 2.60
C ALA A 132 2.32 -11.30 3.10
N ASN A 133 2.48 -11.05 4.39
CA ASN A 133 2.21 -9.72 4.95
C ASN A 133 3.19 -8.64 4.46
N GLY A 134 4.41 -9.00 4.07
CA GLY A 134 5.36 -8.08 3.44
C GLY A 134 4.83 -7.50 2.12
N VAL A 135 4.46 -8.38 1.18
CA VAL A 135 3.93 -7.95 -0.13
C VAL A 135 2.56 -7.28 -0.01
N ASN A 136 1.70 -7.76 0.90
CA ASN A 136 0.42 -7.13 1.21
C ASN A 136 0.63 -5.72 1.79
N GLY A 137 1.65 -5.51 2.63
CA GLY A 137 2.00 -4.18 3.14
C GLY A 137 2.36 -3.21 2.02
N ASN A 138 3.12 -3.65 1.01
CA ASN A 138 3.42 -2.84 -0.16
C ASN A 138 2.19 -2.51 -1.01
N LEU A 139 1.25 -3.45 -1.13
CA LEU A 139 -0.02 -3.19 -1.79
C LEU A 139 -0.82 -2.08 -1.07
N VAL A 140 -0.87 -2.08 0.26
CA VAL A 140 -1.50 -1.00 1.07
C VAL A 140 -0.84 0.35 0.79
N LEU A 141 0.50 0.39 0.67
CA LEU A 141 1.22 1.61 0.27
C LEU A 141 0.84 2.07 -1.13
N GLY A 142 0.74 1.16 -2.09
CA GLY A 142 0.28 1.46 -3.44
C GLY A 142 -1.12 2.08 -3.46
N GLN A 143 -2.07 1.47 -2.75
CA GLN A 143 -3.44 1.97 -2.61
C GLN A 143 -3.49 3.34 -1.93
N THR A 144 -2.68 3.56 -0.89
CA THR A 144 -2.59 4.86 -0.20
C THR A 144 -2.17 5.96 -1.18
N VAL A 145 -1.14 5.72 -1.98
CA VAL A 145 -0.68 6.67 -3.01
C VAL A 145 -1.74 6.91 -4.09
N ARG A 146 -2.40 5.84 -4.56
CA ARG A 146 -3.51 5.93 -5.53
C ARG A 146 -4.64 6.80 -5.00
N ASP A 147 -5.07 6.56 -3.77
CA ASP A 147 -6.21 7.24 -3.16
C ASP A 147 -5.90 8.73 -2.98
N GLN A 148 -4.68 9.07 -2.54
CA GLN A 148 -4.19 10.44 -2.47
C GLN A 148 -4.18 11.12 -3.86
N ALA A 149 -3.70 10.42 -4.89
CA ALA A 149 -3.69 10.93 -6.27
C ALA A 149 -5.09 11.11 -6.85
N ALA A 150 -6.02 10.18 -6.57
CA ALA A 150 -7.40 10.25 -7.02
C ALA A 150 -8.13 11.46 -6.44
N ARG A 151 -7.96 11.72 -5.14
CA ARG A 151 -8.50 12.90 -4.46
C ARG A 151 -8.00 14.21 -5.09
N ARG A 152 -6.72 14.27 -5.41
CA ARG A 152 -6.09 15.44 -6.05
C ARG A 152 -6.47 15.58 -7.52
N GLY A 153 -6.86 14.48 -8.18
CA GLY A 153 -7.07 14.43 -9.63
C GLY A 153 -5.77 14.49 -10.44
N SER A 154 -4.63 14.33 -9.79
CA SER A 154 -3.31 14.35 -10.42
C SER A 154 -2.35 13.41 -9.70
N LEU A 155 -1.37 12.89 -10.44
CA LEU A 155 -0.35 11.99 -9.95
C LEU A 155 1.03 12.61 -10.17
N ARG A 156 1.81 12.79 -9.11
CA ARG A 156 3.18 13.28 -9.22
C ARG A 156 4.10 12.15 -9.71
N TYR A 157 5.23 12.48 -10.32
CA TYR A 157 6.12 11.44 -10.85
C TYR A 157 6.78 10.60 -9.75
N ASP A 158 7.10 11.21 -8.62
CA ASP A 158 7.68 10.57 -7.44
C ASP A 158 6.67 9.62 -6.78
N GLU A 159 5.41 10.06 -6.66
CA GLU A 159 4.29 9.21 -6.25
C GLU A 159 4.00 8.12 -7.28
N ALA A 160 4.13 8.37 -8.58
CA ALA A 160 3.94 7.36 -9.61
C ALA A 160 4.93 6.20 -9.43
N LEU A 161 6.19 6.52 -9.12
CA LEU A 161 7.21 5.51 -8.86
C LEU A 161 6.90 4.72 -7.57
N LEU A 162 6.52 5.41 -6.48
CA LEU A 162 6.14 4.77 -5.22
C LEU A 162 4.89 3.89 -5.35
N GLY A 163 3.86 4.39 -6.03
CA GLY A 163 2.61 3.69 -6.30
C GLY A 163 2.83 2.46 -7.18
N LEU A 164 3.70 2.54 -8.19
CA LEU A 164 4.10 1.37 -8.98
C LEU A 164 4.86 0.35 -8.14
N ALA A 165 5.80 0.81 -7.32
CA ALA A 165 6.55 -0.07 -6.43
C ALA A 165 5.62 -0.83 -5.48
N GLY A 166 4.58 -0.19 -4.96
CA GLY A 166 3.55 -0.83 -4.14
C GLY A 166 2.65 -1.81 -4.92
N HIS A 167 1.98 -1.33 -5.97
CA HIS A 167 1.01 -2.13 -6.75
C HIS A 167 1.65 -3.32 -7.49
N LEU A 168 2.87 -3.14 -8.02
CA LEU A 168 3.55 -4.19 -8.77
C LEU A 168 4.44 -5.06 -7.89
N ASN A 169 4.50 -4.83 -6.58
CA ASN A 169 5.32 -5.65 -5.67
C ASN A 169 4.86 -7.11 -5.68
N THR A 170 3.58 -7.35 -5.40
CA THR A 170 2.97 -8.69 -5.37
C THR A 170 3.22 -9.48 -6.66
N PRO A 171 2.85 -8.99 -7.86
CA PRO A 171 3.10 -9.73 -9.09
C PRO A 171 4.60 -9.92 -9.36
N THR A 172 5.45 -8.94 -9.05
CA THR A 172 6.91 -9.08 -9.26
C THR A 172 7.51 -10.14 -8.35
N TYR A 173 7.11 -10.19 -7.07
CA TYR A 173 7.56 -11.22 -6.13
C TYR A 173 7.08 -12.62 -6.55
N ILE A 174 5.82 -12.75 -6.97
CA ILE A 174 5.26 -14.02 -7.44
C ILE A 174 6.01 -14.52 -8.68
N TRP A 175 6.23 -13.64 -9.67
CA TRP A 175 6.90 -14.00 -10.91
C TRP A 175 8.40 -14.23 -10.73
N GLY A 176 9.04 -13.50 -9.82
CA GLY A 176 10.45 -13.65 -9.47
C GLY A 176 10.75 -14.89 -8.61
N THR A 177 9.71 -15.56 -8.07
CA THR A 177 9.89 -16.78 -7.29
C THR A 177 10.20 -17.96 -8.22
N PRO A 178 11.33 -18.67 -8.02
CA PRO A 178 11.71 -19.81 -8.85
C PRO A 178 10.83 -21.04 -8.58
N GLU A 179 10.61 -21.86 -9.61
CA GLU A 179 9.72 -23.03 -9.56
C GLU A 179 10.33 -24.26 -8.89
N ASP A 180 11.65 -24.30 -8.77
CA ASP A 180 12.38 -25.49 -8.34
C ASP A 180 12.30 -25.76 -6.84
N GLY A 181 11.68 -24.90 -6.01
CA GLY A 181 11.24 -25.21 -4.65
C GLY A 181 12.34 -25.62 -3.66
N VAL A 182 13.62 -25.64 -4.07
CA VAL A 182 14.76 -26.10 -3.25
C VAL A 182 15.12 -25.09 -2.16
N SER A 183 14.65 -23.84 -2.26
CA SER A 183 14.61 -22.96 -1.10
C SER A 183 13.17 -22.57 -0.78
N LYS A 184 12.60 -23.13 0.31
CA LYS A 184 11.44 -22.57 1.04
C LYS A 184 11.77 -21.21 1.68
N ILE A 185 12.66 -20.45 1.07
CA ILE A 185 13.25 -19.22 1.56
C ILE A 185 12.71 -18.15 0.62
N GLY A 186 11.68 -17.45 1.08
CA GLY A 186 11.03 -16.38 0.33
C GLY A 186 9.52 -16.37 0.57
N ASP A 187 8.97 -15.17 0.70
CA ASP A 187 7.60 -14.90 1.11
C ASP A 187 6.55 -15.71 0.34
N ILE A 188 6.65 -15.72 -0.99
CA ILE A 188 5.68 -16.41 -1.86
C ILE A 188 5.83 -17.92 -1.77
N ALA A 189 7.07 -18.44 -1.74
CA ALA A 189 7.30 -19.87 -1.61
C ALA A 189 6.79 -20.39 -0.25
N SER A 190 7.02 -19.63 0.82
CA SER A 190 6.49 -19.90 2.16
C SER A 190 4.96 -19.82 2.20
N TYR A 191 4.36 -18.81 1.58
CA TYR A 191 2.91 -18.65 1.47
C TYR A 191 2.26 -19.85 0.76
N VAL A 192 2.74 -20.21 -0.44
CA VAL A 192 2.22 -21.35 -1.20
C VAL A 192 2.43 -22.65 -0.43
N SER A 193 3.61 -22.84 0.16
CA SER A 193 3.91 -24.04 0.98
C SER A 193 3.00 -24.14 2.20
N GLY A 194 2.73 -23.01 2.88
CA GLY A 194 1.84 -22.94 4.03
C GLY A 194 0.42 -23.33 3.66
N LEU A 195 -0.12 -22.73 2.59
CA LEU A 195 -1.45 -23.08 2.07
C LEU A 195 -1.55 -24.56 1.67
N GLN A 196 -0.56 -25.10 0.97
CA GLN A 196 -0.55 -26.51 0.57
C GLN A 196 -0.40 -27.46 1.76
N PHE A 197 0.35 -27.07 2.79
CA PHE A 197 0.58 -27.89 3.98
C PHE A 197 -0.66 -27.95 4.88
N TYR A 198 -1.28 -26.80 5.16
CA TYR A 198 -2.43 -26.71 6.05
C TYR A 198 -3.77 -26.95 5.32
N GLY A 199 -3.86 -26.61 4.03
CA GLY A 199 -5.08 -26.68 3.24
C GLY A 199 -5.47 -28.05 2.69
N ARG A 200 -4.76 -29.14 3.09
CA ARG A 200 -5.00 -30.57 2.79
C ARG A 200 -5.10 -30.99 1.32
N ASP A 201 -5.27 -30.08 0.38
CA ASP A 201 -5.14 -30.33 -1.05
C ASP A 201 -3.82 -29.78 -1.57
N ARG A 202 -2.79 -30.64 -1.58
CA ARG A 202 -1.49 -30.34 -2.18
C ARG A 202 -1.58 -30.00 -3.68
N SER A 203 -2.74 -30.14 -4.31
CA SER A 203 -2.92 -30.03 -5.75
C SER A 203 -3.65 -28.78 -6.26
N SER A 204 -4.26 -27.92 -5.42
CA SER A 204 -5.17 -26.88 -5.93
C SER A 204 -4.54 -25.51 -6.22
N LEU A 205 -3.50 -25.10 -5.50
CA LEU A 205 -2.79 -23.84 -5.76
C LEU A 205 -1.30 -24.09 -5.98
N THR A 206 -0.87 -24.03 -7.22
CA THR A 206 0.55 -24.06 -7.60
C THR A 206 1.12 -22.66 -7.73
N LEU A 207 2.46 -22.55 -7.75
CA LEU A 207 3.11 -21.27 -8.07
C LEU A 207 2.74 -20.77 -9.48
N ASP A 208 2.57 -21.68 -10.43
CA ASP A 208 2.12 -21.35 -11.79
C ASP A 208 0.69 -20.75 -11.80
N ASP A 209 -0.23 -21.33 -11.01
CA ASP A 209 -1.57 -20.77 -10.84
C ASP A 209 -1.51 -19.36 -10.24
N LEU A 210 -0.63 -19.15 -9.25
CA LEU A 210 -0.45 -17.86 -8.61
C LEU A 210 0.15 -16.82 -9.59
N LYS A 211 1.14 -17.21 -10.41
CA LYS A 211 1.72 -16.37 -11.47
C LYS A 211 0.66 -15.93 -12.48
N LYS A 212 -0.21 -16.83 -12.92
CA LYS A 212 -1.33 -16.52 -13.83
C LYS A 212 -2.32 -15.56 -13.19
N ARG A 213 -2.72 -15.79 -11.93
CA ARG A 213 -3.64 -14.90 -11.20
C ARG A 213 -3.06 -13.50 -11.01
N ALA A 214 -1.75 -13.40 -10.76
CA ALA A 214 -1.06 -12.13 -10.55
C ALA A 214 -1.11 -11.19 -11.77
N LEU A 215 -1.34 -11.74 -12.98
CA LEU A 215 -1.51 -10.92 -14.19
C LEU A 215 -2.74 -10.02 -14.13
N VAL A 216 -3.72 -10.31 -13.28
CA VAL A 216 -4.93 -9.48 -13.15
C VAL A 216 -4.59 -8.04 -12.73
N THR A 217 -3.53 -7.85 -11.94
CA THR A 217 -3.08 -6.52 -11.52
C THR A 217 -2.64 -5.65 -12.71
N LEU A 218 -2.27 -6.25 -13.84
CA LEU A 218 -1.96 -5.50 -15.07
C LEU A 218 -3.21 -4.88 -15.71
N ALA A 219 -4.41 -5.27 -15.30
CA ALA A 219 -5.65 -4.63 -15.74
C ALA A 219 -5.98 -3.37 -14.91
N ASP A 220 -5.20 -3.04 -13.88
CA ASP A 220 -5.42 -1.84 -13.08
C ASP A 220 -5.11 -0.57 -13.89
N PRO A 221 -6.10 0.32 -14.12
CA PRO A 221 -5.87 1.57 -14.83
C PRO A 221 -4.85 2.49 -14.12
N PHE A 222 -4.78 2.45 -12.78
CA PHE A 222 -3.84 3.28 -12.02
C PHE A 222 -2.39 2.92 -12.36
N ALA A 223 -2.06 1.64 -12.49
CA ALA A 223 -0.72 1.20 -12.85
C ALA A 223 -0.27 1.79 -14.19
N TRP A 224 -1.14 1.76 -15.22
CA TRP A 224 -0.82 2.34 -16.52
C TRP A 224 -0.70 3.87 -16.50
N MET A 225 -1.55 4.54 -15.71
CA MET A 225 -1.45 5.98 -15.49
C MET A 225 -0.14 6.35 -14.80
N ALA A 226 0.32 5.55 -13.84
CA ALA A 226 1.59 5.75 -13.17
C ALA A 226 2.79 5.50 -14.10
N VAL A 227 2.74 4.46 -14.94
CA VAL A 227 3.76 4.24 -16.00
C VAL A 227 3.82 5.44 -16.94
N ARG A 228 2.67 5.96 -17.37
CA ARG A 228 2.61 7.16 -18.23
C ARG A 228 3.18 8.38 -17.51
N ALA A 229 2.80 8.62 -16.26
CA ALA A 229 3.27 9.75 -15.47
C ALA A 229 4.80 9.73 -15.34
N LEU A 230 5.38 8.55 -15.10
CA LEU A 230 6.82 8.36 -14.99
C LEU A 230 7.53 8.49 -16.35
N LEU A 231 7.14 7.69 -17.35
CA LEU A 231 7.90 7.58 -18.60
C LEU A 231 7.62 8.76 -19.55
N GLN A 232 6.35 9.09 -19.76
CA GLN A 232 5.96 10.10 -20.73
C GLN A 232 6.02 11.51 -20.12
N ASP A 233 5.38 11.72 -18.98
CA ASP A 233 5.23 13.07 -18.45
C ASP A 233 6.49 13.53 -17.72
N TYR A 234 7.11 12.69 -16.90
CA TYR A 234 8.38 13.02 -16.24
C TYR A 234 9.59 12.80 -17.13
N LEU A 235 9.99 11.56 -17.42
CA LEU A 235 11.26 11.29 -18.12
C LEU A 235 11.30 11.97 -19.49
N TRP A 236 10.24 11.85 -20.29
CA TRP A 236 10.20 12.50 -21.59
C TRP A 236 9.89 14.00 -21.51
N ARG A 237 8.78 14.44 -20.91
CA ARG A 237 8.35 15.86 -20.96
C ARG A 237 8.95 16.77 -19.86
N GLY A 238 9.51 16.21 -18.80
CA GLY A 238 10.03 16.98 -17.66
C GLY A 238 8.95 17.59 -16.77
N SER A 239 7.73 17.05 -16.81
CA SER A 239 6.60 17.48 -15.98
C SER A 239 6.67 16.81 -14.61
N SER A 240 6.41 17.57 -13.54
CA SER A 240 6.42 17.05 -12.16
C SER A 240 5.13 16.33 -11.78
N SER A 241 4.06 16.52 -12.54
CA SER A 241 2.74 15.95 -12.31
C SER A 241 2.07 15.61 -13.62
N SER A 242 1.27 14.54 -13.61
CA SER A 242 0.35 14.15 -14.66
C SER A 242 -1.09 14.25 -14.18
N SER A 243 -2.03 14.51 -15.08
CA SER A 243 -3.47 14.42 -14.78
C SER A 243 -3.86 12.96 -14.56
N LEU A 244 -4.58 12.66 -13.48
CA LEU A 244 -5.15 11.33 -13.29
C LEU A 244 -6.46 11.25 -14.09
N TRP A 245 -6.51 10.34 -15.06
CA TRP A 245 -7.71 10.12 -15.85
C TRP A 245 -8.72 9.29 -15.04
N MET A 246 -9.89 9.88 -14.81
CA MET A 246 -11.02 9.23 -14.14
C MET A 246 -12.26 9.45 -14.98
N LEU A 247 -13.18 8.48 -14.96
CA LEU A 247 -14.44 8.56 -15.68
C LEU A 247 -15.37 9.58 -15.02
N ASP A 248 -15.96 10.47 -15.82
CA ASP A 248 -16.96 11.43 -15.35
C ASP A 248 -18.33 10.77 -15.26
N ILE A 249 -18.91 10.74 -14.06
CA ILE A 249 -20.28 10.26 -13.78
C ILE A 249 -21.04 11.40 -13.08
N GLY A 250 -21.64 12.28 -13.89
CA GLY A 250 -22.30 13.49 -13.37
C GLY A 250 -21.29 14.44 -12.71
N SER A 251 -21.45 14.73 -11.42
CA SER A 251 -20.52 15.54 -10.63
C SER A 251 -19.42 14.72 -9.95
N ALA A 252 -19.40 13.40 -10.14
CA ALA A 252 -18.43 12.50 -9.54
C ALA A 252 -17.40 12.03 -10.57
N LYS A 253 -16.18 11.78 -10.09
CA LYS A 253 -15.10 11.11 -10.83
C LYS A 253 -15.01 9.66 -10.35
N TYR A 254 -14.80 8.73 -11.26
CA TYR A 254 -14.77 7.30 -10.96
C TYR A 254 -13.51 6.63 -11.52
N LEU A 255 -12.87 5.81 -10.69
CA LEU A 255 -11.69 5.02 -11.05
C LEU A 255 -11.87 3.58 -10.53
N PRO A 256 -12.04 2.58 -11.41
CA PRO A 256 -11.91 1.19 -11.00
C PRO A 256 -10.45 0.84 -10.74
N SER A 257 -10.21 -0.10 -9.83
CA SER A 257 -8.91 -0.71 -9.58
C SER A 257 -9.11 -2.20 -9.37
N VAL A 258 -8.15 -2.99 -9.83
CA VAL A 258 -8.18 -4.45 -9.71
C VAL A 258 -6.78 -4.95 -9.38
N HIS A 259 -6.69 -5.80 -8.37
CA HIS A 259 -5.41 -6.32 -7.94
C HIS A 259 -5.55 -7.69 -7.29
N LEU A 260 -4.41 -8.38 -7.14
CA LEU A 260 -4.31 -9.60 -6.37
C LEU A 260 -3.84 -9.30 -4.95
N SER A 261 -4.63 -9.73 -3.96
CA SER A 261 -4.27 -9.77 -2.55
C SER A 261 -3.99 -11.21 -2.11
N LEU A 262 -3.06 -11.41 -1.16
CA LEU A 262 -2.72 -12.74 -0.65
C LEU A 262 -3.34 -12.94 0.73
N ALA A 263 -4.58 -13.44 0.77
CA ALA A 263 -5.29 -13.68 2.02
C ALA A 263 -4.77 -14.96 2.72
N PRO A 264 -4.95 -15.09 4.05
CA PRO A 264 -4.48 -16.26 4.82
C PRO A 264 -4.99 -17.60 4.29
N PHE A 265 -6.16 -17.58 3.65
CA PHE A 265 -6.87 -18.75 3.15
C PHE A 265 -6.78 -18.92 1.61
N GLY A 266 -6.02 -18.07 0.92
CA GLY A 266 -5.82 -18.15 -0.54
C GLY A 266 -5.74 -16.79 -1.22
N PRO A 267 -5.20 -16.73 -2.46
CA PRO A 267 -5.12 -15.48 -3.21
C PRO A 267 -6.51 -14.99 -3.64
N GLU A 268 -6.79 -13.71 -3.40
CA GLU A 268 -8.06 -13.06 -3.72
C GLU A 268 -7.86 -12.01 -4.81
N VAL A 269 -8.72 -12.02 -5.82
CA VAL A 269 -8.80 -10.92 -6.78
C VAL A 269 -9.77 -9.91 -6.21
N VAL A 270 -9.27 -8.71 -5.93
CA VAL A 270 -10.03 -7.62 -5.34
C VAL A 270 -10.37 -6.62 -6.42
N LEU A 271 -11.66 -6.30 -6.53
CA LEU A 271 -12.17 -5.21 -7.37
C LEU A 271 -12.57 -4.05 -6.46
N GLU A 272 -11.93 -2.90 -6.68
CA GLU A 272 -12.20 -1.67 -5.95
C GLU A 272 -12.76 -0.59 -6.87
N HIS A 273 -13.66 0.21 -6.33
CA HIS A 273 -14.35 1.29 -7.01
C HIS A 273 -14.12 2.57 -6.22
N LEU A 274 -13.31 3.46 -6.77
CA LEU A 274 -13.04 4.77 -6.20
C LEU A 274 -13.97 5.78 -6.84
N VAL A 275 -14.73 6.50 -6.02
CA VAL A 275 -15.59 7.60 -6.44
C VAL A 275 -15.15 8.86 -5.71
N VAL A 276 -14.74 9.89 -6.44
CA VAL A 276 -14.40 11.20 -5.89
C VAL A 276 -15.52 12.17 -6.22
N ARG A 277 -16.17 12.73 -5.20
CA ARG A 277 -17.24 13.72 -5.34
C ARG A 277 -17.14 14.75 -4.24
N ASP A 278 -17.28 16.03 -4.60
CA ASP A 278 -17.27 17.13 -3.65
C ASP A 278 -16.08 17.04 -2.67
N ASN A 279 -14.94 16.62 -3.22
CA ASN A 279 -13.67 16.48 -2.50
C ASN A 279 -13.59 15.33 -1.47
N GLN A 280 -14.59 14.45 -1.47
CA GLN A 280 -14.67 13.23 -0.67
C GLN A 280 -14.32 12.05 -1.56
N LEU A 281 -13.45 11.16 -1.07
CA LEU A 281 -13.22 9.87 -1.71
C LEU A 281 -14.10 8.83 -1.04
N TRP A 282 -14.73 8.04 -1.89
CA TRP A 282 -15.56 6.91 -1.54
C TRP A 282 -14.95 5.67 -2.17
N THR A 283 -14.56 4.70 -1.36
CA THR A 283 -14.00 3.43 -1.85
C THR A 283 -14.99 2.30 -1.54
N MET A 284 -15.33 1.52 -2.57
CA MET A 284 -16.12 0.30 -2.43
C MET A 284 -15.30 -0.90 -2.89
N GLU A 285 -15.24 -1.94 -2.09
CA GLU A 285 -14.43 -3.14 -2.33
C GLU A 285 -15.34 -4.38 -2.45
N PHE A 286 -15.09 -5.22 -3.47
CA PHE A 286 -15.78 -6.49 -3.71
C PHE A 286 -14.86 -7.70 -3.45
N ALA A 287 -14.43 -7.86 -2.20
CA ALA A 287 -14.03 -9.13 -1.55
C ALA A 287 -14.80 -9.30 -0.21
N GLY A 288 -15.93 -8.59 -0.14
CA GLY A 288 -16.69 -8.14 1.00
C GLY A 288 -17.56 -6.96 0.53
N VAL A 289 -17.98 -6.10 1.45
CA VAL A 289 -18.53 -4.77 1.14
C VAL A 289 -17.82 -3.76 2.03
N GLY A 290 -16.89 -3.03 1.43
CA GLY A 290 -16.19 -1.91 2.04
C GLY A 290 -16.85 -0.57 1.68
N PHE A 291 -16.78 0.38 2.61
CA PHE A 291 -17.16 1.76 2.42
C PHE A 291 -16.21 2.65 3.21
N GLU A 292 -15.60 3.61 2.55
CA GLU A 292 -14.83 4.67 3.19
C GLU A 292 -15.39 6.02 2.78
N ALA A 293 -15.50 6.97 3.70
CA ALA A 293 -15.77 8.37 3.40
C ALA A 293 -14.84 9.24 4.26
N ASN A 294 -13.88 9.89 3.63
CA ASN A 294 -12.90 10.71 4.34
C ASN A 294 -12.64 11.98 3.52
N PRO A 295 -12.86 13.19 4.03
CA PRO A 295 -13.72 13.48 5.18
C PRO A 295 -15.20 13.25 4.82
N LEU A 296 -15.97 12.66 5.73
CA LEU A 296 -17.43 12.63 5.69
C LEU A 296 -18.02 13.98 6.12
N LEU A 297 -17.43 14.59 7.15
CA LEU A 297 -17.78 15.93 7.64
C LEU A 297 -16.51 16.79 7.65
N SER A 298 -16.62 18.02 7.14
CA SER A 298 -15.51 18.96 7.14
C SER A 298 -16.01 20.34 7.55
N THR A 299 -15.34 20.91 8.55
CA THR A 299 -15.48 22.29 8.99
C THR A 299 -14.10 22.94 8.90
N ASP A 300 -13.99 24.21 9.27
CA ASP A 300 -12.68 24.79 9.44
C ASP A 300 -11.88 23.96 10.45
N ARG A 301 -12.29 23.76 11.70
CA ARG A 301 -11.37 23.19 12.72
C ARG A 301 -11.39 21.68 12.87
N LEU A 302 -12.34 21.01 12.24
CA LEU A 302 -12.60 19.58 12.42
C LEU A 302 -12.90 18.92 11.09
N GLU A 303 -12.22 17.82 10.82
CA GLU A 303 -12.56 16.86 9.77
C GLU A 303 -12.86 15.51 10.42
N VAL A 304 -13.93 14.86 9.99
CA VAL A 304 -14.32 13.52 10.44
C VAL A 304 -14.48 12.63 9.22
N GLY A 305 -13.76 11.52 9.18
CA GLY A 305 -13.93 10.43 8.24
C GLY A 305 -14.48 9.18 8.91
N THR A 306 -14.98 8.25 8.10
CA THR A 306 -15.44 6.95 8.57
C THR A 306 -15.05 5.86 7.59
N ARG A 307 -14.85 4.66 8.11
CA ARG A 307 -14.66 3.46 7.32
C ARG A 307 -15.49 2.32 7.90
N LEU A 308 -16.23 1.64 7.04
CA LEU A 308 -17.06 0.48 7.33
C LEU A 308 -16.62 -0.65 6.40
N ASN A 309 -16.44 -1.85 6.92
CA ASN A 309 -16.21 -3.02 6.08
C ASN A 309 -17.00 -4.18 6.63
N PHE A 310 -17.58 -4.98 5.75
CA PHE A 310 -18.27 -6.22 6.09
C PHE A 310 -17.72 -7.32 5.20
N TRP A 311 -17.52 -8.50 5.74
CA TRP A 311 -16.98 -9.62 4.98
C TRP A 311 -17.62 -10.93 5.39
N TYR A 312 -17.61 -11.89 4.48
CA TYR A 312 -18.02 -13.26 4.74
C TYR A 312 -16.89 -14.19 4.32
N GLN A 313 -15.98 -14.46 5.25
CA GLN A 313 -14.70 -15.14 5.00
C GLN A 313 -14.59 -16.43 5.80
N PRO A 314 -13.73 -17.38 5.39
CA PRO A 314 -13.36 -18.51 6.24
C PRO A 314 -12.82 -18.02 7.58
N GLN A 315 -13.24 -18.64 8.69
CA GLN A 315 -12.64 -18.37 10.01
C GLN A 315 -11.14 -18.64 9.96
N VAL A 316 -10.33 -17.68 10.42
CA VAL A 316 -8.90 -17.90 10.60
C VAL A 316 -8.70 -18.42 12.02
N ILE A 317 -8.84 -19.73 12.21
CA ILE A 317 -8.77 -20.35 13.55
C ILE A 317 -7.30 -20.56 13.95
N PRO A 318 -6.81 -19.89 15.00
CA PRO A 318 -5.46 -20.15 15.51
C PRO A 318 -5.37 -21.59 16.01
N ASN A 319 -4.33 -22.32 15.61
CA ASN A 319 -4.04 -23.71 16.01
C ASN A 319 -4.86 -24.84 15.35
N GLU A 320 -5.71 -24.59 14.35
CA GLU A 320 -6.39 -25.70 13.66
C GLU A 320 -5.50 -26.29 12.55
N VAL A 321 -4.92 -27.47 12.82
CA VAL A 321 -3.86 -28.05 11.97
C VAL A 321 -4.42 -28.79 10.73
N ARG A 322 -5.75 -28.89 10.54
CA ARG A 322 -6.31 -29.89 9.61
C ARG A 322 -7.62 -29.53 8.92
N SER A 323 -7.80 -28.28 8.53
CA SER A 323 -9.00 -27.82 7.81
C SER A 323 -8.60 -27.23 6.46
N THR A 324 -9.23 -27.68 5.37
CA THR A 324 -9.10 -26.96 4.09
C THR A 324 -9.81 -25.61 4.23
N PRO A 325 -9.31 -24.50 3.62
CA PRO A 325 -10.01 -23.22 3.60
C PRO A 325 -11.49 -23.31 3.23
N GLU A 326 -11.83 -24.22 2.31
CA GLU A 326 -13.20 -24.47 1.85
C GLU A 326 -14.07 -25.22 2.87
N SER A 327 -13.44 -25.97 3.77
CA SER A 327 -14.10 -26.69 4.86
C SER A 327 -14.23 -25.88 6.15
N LEU A 328 -13.52 -24.75 6.24
CA LEU A 328 -13.62 -23.86 7.39
C LEU A 328 -15.00 -23.19 7.40
N PRO A 329 -15.67 -23.12 8.56
CA PRO A 329 -16.90 -22.35 8.68
C PRO A 329 -16.61 -20.91 8.26
N ARG A 330 -17.53 -20.35 7.48
CA ARG A 330 -17.46 -18.94 7.08
C ARG A 330 -18.25 -18.11 8.08
N GLU A 331 -17.70 -16.97 8.44
CA GLU A 331 -18.33 -16.03 9.36
C GLU A 331 -18.53 -14.67 8.76
N LEU A 332 -19.63 -14.04 9.16
CA LEU A 332 -19.87 -12.64 8.91
C LEU A 332 -19.04 -11.84 9.92
N GLY A 333 -18.08 -11.10 9.41
CA GLY A 333 -17.32 -10.14 10.19
C GLY A 333 -17.58 -8.72 9.74
N GLY A 334 -17.10 -7.77 10.55
CA GLY A 334 -17.19 -6.36 10.21
C GLY A 334 -16.19 -5.50 10.96
N ARG A 335 -16.01 -4.30 10.41
CA ARG A 335 -15.17 -3.24 10.93
C ARG A 335 -15.90 -1.93 10.86
N ILE A 336 -15.78 -1.14 11.92
CA ILE A 336 -16.21 0.25 11.97
C ILE A 336 -15.09 1.12 12.53
N GLU A 337 -14.80 2.21 11.84
CA GLU A 337 -13.78 3.18 12.22
C GLU A 337 -14.31 4.60 12.00
N ALA A 338 -13.85 5.51 12.86
CA ALA A 338 -14.00 6.93 12.70
C ALA A 338 -12.63 7.60 12.91
N THR A 339 -12.27 8.48 12.00
CA THR A 339 -11.04 9.28 12.07
C THR A 339 -11.42 10.73 12.27
N ALA A 340 -10.91 11.36 13.31
CA ALA A 340 -11.07 12.79 13.57
C ALA A 340 -9.73 13.50 13.45
N SER A 341 -9.71 14.60 12.70
CA SER A 341 -8.58 15.52 12.60
C SER A 341 -9.01 16.87 13.19
N VAL A 342 -8.31 17.32 14.23
CA VAL A 342 -8.63 18.53 15.00
C VAL A 342 -7.47 19.50 14.94
N ARG A 343 -7.77 20.79 14.72
CA ARG A 343 -6.76 21.85 14.73
C ARG A 343 -7.09 23.01 15.67
N PRO A 344 -6.06 23.66 16.25
CA PRO A 344 -6.27 24.81 17.12
C PRO A 344 -6.89 26.03 16.40
N SER A 345 -6.51 26.28 15.13
CA SER A 345 -6.98 27.42 14.35
C SER A 345 -7.03 27.11 12.84
N SER A 346 -7.71 27.97 12.07
CA SER A 346 -7.88 27.85 10.62
C SER A 346 -6.57 28.01 9.82
N ASP A 347 -5.54 28.56 10.43
CA ASP A 347 -4.26 28.84 9.77
C ASP A 347 -3.15 27.91 10.25
N TRP A 348 -3.42 27.09 11.27
CA TRP A 348 -2.42 26.17 11.79
C TRP A 348 -2.13 25.07 10.75
N PRO A 349 -0.85 24.84 10.38
CA PRO A 349 -0.49 23.95 9.28
C PRO A 349 -0.59 22.46 9.64
N VAL A 350 -0.77 22.15 10.92
CA VAL A 350 -0.81 20.79 11.47
C VAL A 350 -2.15 20.53 12.16
N SER A 351 -2.67 19.31 12.10
CA SER A 351 -3.83 18.89 12.89
C SER A 351 -3.46 17.65 13.70
N GLY A 352 -4.02 17.48 14.89
CA GLY A 352 -3.95 16.22 15.63
C GLY A 352 -4.94 15.23 15.03
N VAL A 353 -4.53 14.00 14.79
CA VAL A 353 -5.35 12.94 14.21
C VAL A 353 -5.57 11.84 15.24
N VAL A 354 -6.80 11.38 15.34
CA VAL A 354 -7.19 10.22 16.14
C VAL A 354 -8.10 9.34 15.29
N THR A 355 -7.74 8.07 15.13
CA THR A 355 -8.64 7.03 14.61
C THR A 355 -9.07 6.13 15.76
N LEU A 356 -10.37 5.90 15.90
CA LEU A 356 -10.95 4.94 16.82
C LEU A 356 -11.89 4.01 16.05
N GLY A 357 -11.83 2.72 16.36
CA GLY A 357 -12.69 1.73 15.74
C GLY A 357 -12.67 0.40 16.46
N TYR A 358 -13.40 -0.54 15.88
CA TYR A 358 -13.40 -1.93 16.28
C TYR A 358 -13.56 -2.80 15.05
N LYS A 359 -12.87 -3.94 15.05
CA LYS A 359 -12.97 -4.97 14.03
C LYS A 359 -13.22 -6.32 14.70
N THR A 360 -14.07 -7.14 14.08
CA THR A 360 -14.20 -8.56 14.43
C THR A 360 -13.08 -9.38 13.80
N GLU A 361 -12.95 -10.64 14.19
CA GLU A 361 -11.97 -11.55 13.55
C GLU A 361 -12.20 -11.65 12.03
N GLY A 362 -11.09 -11.76 11.29
CA GLY A 362 -11.09 -11.93 9.84
C GLY A 362 -9.94 -11.22 9.14
N PHE A 363 -9.81 -11.45 7.84
CA PHE A 363 -8.77 -10.82 7.04
C PHE A 363 -9.26 -9.49 6.46
N VAL A 364 -8.50 -8.43 6.76
CA VAL A 364 -8.62 -7.13 6.10
C VAL A 364 -7.20 -6.71 5.74
N LEU A 365 -6.99 -6.31 4.49
CA LEU A 365 -5.67 -5.96 3.99
C LEU A 365 -5.04 -4.86 4.85
N GLY A 366 -3.81 -5.09 5.30
CA GLY A 366 -3.04 -4.15 6.13
C GLY A 366 -3.38 -4.13 7.62
N GLU A 367 -4.31 -4.98 8.07
CA GLU A 367 -4.76 -5.08 9.46
C GLU A 367 -4.37 -6.41 10.11
N HIS A 368 -4.49 -6.48 11.43
CA HIS A 368 -4.38 -7.72 12.21
C HIS A 368 -5.57 -8.66 11.97
N LEU A 369 -5.39 -9.97 12.24
CA LEU A 369 -6.44 -10.99 12.00
C LEU A 369 -7.49 -11.04 13.12
N ASP A 370 -7.06 -10.84 14.36
CA ASP A 370 -7.93 -10.92 15.53
C ASP A 370 -9.01 -9.82 15.57
N SER A 371 -10.00 -10.04 16.44
CA SER A 371 -10.90 -8.97 16.84
C SER A 371 -10.21 -8.02 17.81
N GLY A 372 -10.53 -6.74 17.74
CA GLY A 372 -9.94 -5.78 18.65
C GLY A 372 -10.26 -4.32 18.36
N PRO A 373 -9.92 -3.44 19.32
CA PRO A 373 -9.98 -2.01 19.12
C PRO A 373 -8.93 -1.58 18.10
N LEU A 374 -9.30 -0.62 17.27
CA LEU A 374 -8.43 0.04 16.31
C LEU A 374 -8.16 1.44 16.84
N VAL A 375 -6.88 1.73 17.12
CA VAL A 375 -6.46 3.01 17.70
C VAL A 375 -5.24 3.51 16.95
N GLU A 376 -5.37 4.67 16.33
CA GLU A 376 -4.25 5.39 15.73
C GLU A 376 -4.23 6.82 16.28
N LEU A 377 -3.03 7.31 16.54
CA LEU A 377 -2.79 8.68 17.00
C LEU A 377 -1.72 9.30 16.13
N GLY A 378 -1.87 10.56 15.76
CA GLY A 378 -0.92 11.15 14.84
C GLY A 378 -1.08 12.63 14.57
N LEU A 379 -0.37 13.07 13.55
CA LEU A 379 -0.37 14.44 13.05
C LEU A 379 -0.69 14.44 11.56
N ARG A 380 -1.52 15.39 11.12
CA ARG A 380 -1.83 15.64 9.70
C ARG A 380 -1.22 16.96 9.27
N LEU A 381 -0.41 16.94 8.22
CA LEU A 381 0.10 18.14 7.57
C LEU A 381 -0.87 18.53 6.45
N ARG A 382 -1.43 19.74 6.52
CA ARG A 382 -2.48 20.19 5.57
C ARG A 382 -1.91 20.87 4.33
N ARG A 383 -0.85 21.65 4.50
CA ARG A 383 -0.10 22.19 3.35
C ARG A 383 1.04 21.22 3.09
N ASP A 384 1.41 21.05 1.82
CA ASP A 384 2.77 20.62 1.53
C ASP A 384 3.68 21.60 2.27
N PRO A 385 4.40 21.20 3.34
CA PRO A 385 5.31 22.09 4.05
C PRO A 385 6.47 22.60 3.17
N TRP A 386 6.51 22.09 1.94
CA TRP A 386 7.63 22.12 1.02
C TRP A 386 7.31 22.87 -0.27
N GLU A 387 6.05 23.32 -0.45
CA GLU A 387 5.65 24.37 -1.40
C GLU A 387 5.71 25.73 -0.71
#